data_AF-A0A3N5FP51-F1
#
_entry.id   AF-A0A3N5FP51-F1
#
_cell.length_a   1.000
_cell.length_b   1.000
_cell.length_c   1.000
_cell.angle_alpha   90.00
_cell.angle_beta   90.00
_cell.angle_gamma   90.00
#
_symmetry.space_group_name_H-M   'P 1'
#
loop_
_entity.id
_entity.type
_entity.pdbx_description
1 polymer ?
#
loop_
_entity_poly.entity_id
_entity_poly.type
_entity_poly.pdbx_seq_one_letter_code
_entity_poly.pdbx_strand_id
1 'polypeptide(L)'
;EDVLETLLAEVGKSLPVLKKILIDERDMYLAQKIKSAPGKRIVAVVGAGHVKGIKLYWNETINTESLEIIPPKSRLSDAVQWITGAGIIILFVLGFYYGGAKAGTDMITWWVIITGLLAGLGALLAMAHPLTILSSILAAPLTTIHPLIAAGWVSGLVEAFSRKPKVKDLESLPEDILSIRGFWRNKVTRILLVVAFTNIGAAIGSMVAIPIMIKLL
;
A
#
# COMPACT_ATOMS: atom_id res chain seq x y z
N GLU A 1 -15.36 -27.79 14.47
CA GLU A 1 -14.60 -26.52 14.49
C GLU A 1 -14.28 -26.14 13.07
N ASP A 2 -14.48 -24.87 12.71
CA ASP A 2 -14.41 -24.37 11.34
C ASP A 2 -12.93 -24.31 10.91
N VAL A 3 -12.59 -24.83 9.73
CA VAL A 3 -11.21 -24.86 9.20
C VAL A 3 -10.59 -23.45 9.17
N LEU A 4 -11.44 -22.44 9.00
CA LEU A 4 -11.07 -21.03 9.06
C LEU A 4 -10.53 -20.62 10.44
N GLU A 5 -11.10 -21.12 11.53
CA GLU A 5 -10.68 -20.80 12.90
C GLU A 5 -9.29 -21.39 13.19
N THR A 6 -9.03 -22.60 12.72
CA THR A 6 -7.72 -23.25 12.84
C THR A 6 -6.63 -22.49 12.08
N LEU A 7 -6.92 -22.07 10.84
CA LEU A 7 -5.98 -21.29 10.04
C LEU A 7 -5.71 -19.90 10.65
N LEU A 8 -6.75 -19.22 11.15
CA LEU A 8 -6.59 -17.94 11.83
C LEU A 8 -5.80 -18.08 13.14
N ALA A 9 -5.97 -19.18 13.86
CA ALA A 9 -5.18 -19.49 15.05
C ALA A 9 -3.71 -19.75 14.72
N GLU A 10 -3.42 -20.48 13.63
CA GLU A 10 -2.06 -20.77 13.16
C GLU A 10 -1.32 -19.50 12.71
N VAL A 11 -1.99 -18.65 11.93
CA VAL A 11 -1.48 -17.33 11.49
C VAL A 11 -1.29 -16.41 12.70
N GLY A 12 -2.24 -16.44 13.65
CA GLY A 12 -2.17 -15.66 14.88
C GLY A 12 -0.99 -16.04 15.78
N LYS A 13 -0.55 -17.31 15.77
CA LYS A 13 0.69 -17.73 16.46
C LYS A 13 1.93 -17.20 15.76
N SER A 14 1.95 -17.23 14.42
CA SER A 14 3.09 -16.76 13.63
C SER A 14 3.24 -15.24 13.66
N LEU A 15 2.13 -14.51 13.78
CA LEU A 15 2.07 -13.04 13.71
C LEU A 15 1.25 -12.46 14.88
N PRO A 16 1.73 -12.60 16.13
CA PRO A 16 0.95 -12.26 17.33
C PRO A 16 0.59 -10.77 17.40
N VAL A 17 1.47 -9.90 16.90
CA VAL A 17 1.21 -8.44 16.84
C VAL A 17 0.05 -8.12 15.91
N LEU A 18 -0.01 -8.75 14.73
CA LEU A 18 -1.10 -8.52 13.77
C LEU A 18 -2.42 -9.07 14.28
N LYS A 19 -2.42 -10.25 14.90
CA LYS A 19 -3.62 -10.80 15.55
C LYS A 19 -4.15 -9.83 16.60
N LYS A 20 -3.27 -9.32 17.47
CA LYS A 20 -3.64 -8.38 18.52
C LYS A 20 -4.33 -7.14 17.93
N ILE A 21 -3.69 -6.49 16.95
CA ILE A 21 -4.17 -5.24 16.37
C ILE A 21 -5.45 -5.44 15.54
N LEU A 22 -5.53 -6.51 14.74
CA LEU A 22 -6.63 -6.69 13.79
C LEU A 22 -7.85 -7.42 14.38
N ILE A 23 -7.64 -8.28 15.39
CA ILE A 23 -8.68 -9.14 15.96
C ILE A 23 -8.92 -8.78 17.42
N ASP A 24 -7.92 -8.92 18.28
CA ASP A 24 -8.13 -8.83 19.73
C ASP A 24 -8.57 -7.42 20.16
N GLU A 25 -7.94 -6.36 19.65
CA GLU A 25 -8.36 -4.95 19.91
C GLU A 25 -9.78 -4.66 19.41
N ARG A 26 -10.16 -5.24 18.26
CA ARG A 26 -11.54 -5.14 17.74
C ARG A 26 -12.52 -5.88 18.62
N ASP A 27 -12.18 -7.07 19.11
CA ASP A 27 -13.02 -7.86 20.01
C ASP A 27 -13.24 -7.14 21.35
N MET A 28 -12.18 -6.54 21.90
CA MET A 28 -12.25 -5.70 23.10
C MET A 28 -13.20 -4.51 22.88
N TYR A 29 -13.07 -3.83 21.74
CA TYR A 29 -13.95 -2.71 21.38
C TYR A 29 -15.41 -3.13 21.28
N LEU A 30 -15.69 -4.22 20.56
CA LEU A 30 -17.04 -4.76 20.38
C LEU A 30 -17.65 -5.18 21.72
N ALA A 31 -16.89 -5.89 22.57
CA ALA A 31 -17.35 -6.30 23.90
C ALA A 31 -17.79 -5.10 24.74
N GLN A 32 -16.96 -4.04 24.79
CA GLN A 32 -17.27 -2.85 25.57
C GLN A 32 -18.46 -2.05 25.00
N LYS A 33 -18.57 -1.92 23.68
CA LYS A 33 -19.72 -1.23 23.05
C LYS A 33 -21.02 -1.99 23.24
N ILE A 34 -21.01 -3.33 23.20
CA ILE A 34 -22.21 -4.13 23.48
C ILE A 34 -22.59 -3.98 24.96
N LYS A 35 -21.63 -4.04 25.88
CA LYS A 35 -21.84 -3.93 27.34
C LYS A 35 -22.39 -2.56 27.76
N SER A 36 -21.97 -1.50 27.08
CA SER A 36 -22.40 -0.12 27.34
C SER A 36 -23.60 0.33 26.48
N ALA A 37 -24.16 -0.54 25.65
CA ALA A 37 -25.29 -0.21 24.81
C ALA A 37 -26.53 0.14 25.66
N PRO A 38 -27.32 1.15 25.26
CA PRO A 38 -28.49 1.56 26.02
C PRO A 38 -29.60 0.51 25.96
N GLY A 39 -30.28 0.27 27.09
CA GLY A 39 -31.46 -0.58 27.18
C GLY A 39 -31.33 -1.72 28.19
N LYS A 40 -32.45 -2.35 28.52
CA LYS A 40 -32.51 -3.48 29.48
C LYS A 40 -32.31 -4.84 28.82
N ARG A 41 -32.51 -4.93 27.50
CA ARG A 41 -32.33 -6.14 26.70
C ARG A 41 -31.60 -5.74 25.42
N ILE A 42 -30.43 -6.32 25.22
CA ILE A 42 -29.53 -5.99 24.11
C ILE A 42 -29.38 -7.26 23.27
N VAL A 43 -29.61 -7.14 21.96
CA VAL A 43 -29.33 -8.20 20.98
C VAL A 43 -28.20 -7.71 20.09
N ALA A 44 -27.06 -8.39 20.13
CA ALA A 44 -25.90 -8.06 19.30
C ALA A 44 -25.76 -9.06 18.15
N VAL A 45 -25.72 -8.54 16.92
CA VAL A 45 -25.43 -9.33 15.71
C VAL A 45 -23.98 -9.07 15.33
N VAL A 46 -23.14 -10.10 15.39
CA VAL A 46 -21.69 -10.00 15.17
C VAL A 46 -21.20 -11.11 14.25
N GLY A 47 -20.07 -10.89 13.59
CA GLY A 47 -19.42 -11.93 12.79
C GLY A 47 -18.94 -13.10 13.66
N ALA A 48 -19.06 -14.33 13.15
CA ALA A 48 -18.76 -15.56 13.91
C ALA A 48 -17.35 -15.56 14.52
N GLY A 49 -16.35 -15.04 13.79
CA GLY A 49 -14.96 -14.96 14.25
C GLY A 49 -14.73 -14.11 15.51
N HIS A 50 -15.63 -13.16 15.80
CA HIS A 50 -15.51 -12.26 16.95
C HIS A 50 -16.23 -12.80 18.20
N VAL A 51 -17.09 -13.81 18.08
CA VAL A 51 -17.92 -14.30 19.19
C VAL A 51 -17.08 -14.79 20.36
N LYS A 52 -16.00 -15.52 20.08
CA LYS A 52 -15.10 -16.08 21.10
C LYS A 52 -14.33 -14.99 21.84
N GLY A 53 -13.77 -14.01 21.12
CA GLY A 53 -13.07 -12.88 21.73
C GLY A 53 -14.00 -11.98 22.53
N ILE A 54 -15.21 -11.68 22.03
CA ILE A 54 -16.20 -10.90 22.79
C ILE A 54 -16.53 -11.57 24.13
N LYS A 55 -16.73 -12.90 24.14
CA LYS A 55 -16.98 -13.66 25.38
C LYS A 55 -15.78 -13.63 26.32
N LEU A 56 -14.57 -13.75 25.79
CA LEU A 56 -13.33 -13.69 26.57
C LEU A 56 -13.19 -12.35 27.30
N TYR A 57 -13.43 -11.24 26.60
CA TYR A 57 -13.26 -9.88 27.12
C TYR A 57 -14.50 -9.33 27.85
N TRP A 58 -15.59 -10.09 27.96
CA TRP A 58 -16.89 -9.59 28.44
C TRP A 58 -16.84 -8.98 29.86
N ASN A 59 -16.09 -9.61 30.75
CA ASN A 59 -15.97 -9.20 32.15
C ASN A 59 -14.77 -8.26 32.40
N GLU A 60 -13.95 -7.99 31.39
CA GLU A 60 -12.83 -7.08 31.53
C GLU A 60 -13.28 -5.63 31.55
N THR A 61 -12.47 -4.77 32.17
CA THR A 61 -12.65 -3.32 32.12
C THR A 61 -11.77 -2.78 31.00
N ILE A 62 -12.39 -2.39 29.89
CA ILE A 62 -11.70 -2.03 28.66
C ILE A 62 -11.76 -0.51 28.48
N ASN A 63 -10.60 0.13 28.39
CA ASN A 63 -10.54 1.54 28.02
C ASN A 63 -10.67 1.70 26.50
N THR A 64 -11.88 1.94 26.00
CA THR A 64 -12.12 2.14 24.57
C THR A 64 -11.44 3.38 24.01
N GLU A 65 -11.23 4.43 24.81
CA GLU A 65 -10.57 5.66 24.34
C GLU A 65 -9.14 5.35 23.88
N SER A 66 -8.42 4.48 24.60
CA SER A 66 -7.08 4.06 24.21
C SER A 66 -7.03 3.30 22.88
N LEU A 67 -8.11 2.61 22.52
CA LEU A 67 -8.26 1.86 21.26
C LEU A 67 -8.67 2.76 20.09
N GLU A 68 -9.20 3.96 20.37
CA GLU A 68 -9.61 4.93 19.36
C GLU A 68 -8.48 5.92 18.98
N ILE A 69 -7.35 5.88 19.71
CA ILE A 69 -6.19 6.73 19.43
C ILE A 69 -5.33 6.11 18.33
N ILE A 70 -5.16 6.84 17.23
CA ILE A 70 -4.17 6.50 16.21
C ILE A 70 -2.79 6.92 16.75
N PRO A 71 -1.82 6.00 16.88
CA PRO A 71 -0.50 6.36 17.37
C PRO A 71 0.15 7.40 16.43
N PRO A 72 0.78 8.45 16.98
CA PRO A 72 1.39 9.49 16.15
C PRO A 72 2.48 8.87 15.28
N LYS A 73 2.57 9.31 14.02
CA LYS A 73 3.68 8.91 13.14
C LYS A 73 5.01 9.31 13.79
N SER A 74 6.01 8.44 13.69
CA SER A 74 7.37 8.79 14.08
C SER A 74 7.84 9.98 13.26
N ARG A 75 8.28 11.06 13.93
CA ARG A 75 8.84 12.25 13.26
C ARG A 75 10.01 11.92 12.34
N LEU A 76 10.77 10.87 12.67
CA LEU A 76 11.87 10.39 11.85
C LEU A 76 11.37 9.77 10.54
N SER A 77 10.29 8.98 10.60
CA SER A 77 9.68 8.39 9.39
C SER A 77 9.14 9.46 8.45
N ASP A 78 8.57 10.53 8.99
CA ASP A 78 8.04 11.65 8.22
C ASP A 78 9.19 12.45 7.57
N ALA A 79 10.25 12.73 8.33
CA ALA A 79 11.42 13.46 7.84
C ALA A 79 12.16 12.70 6.72
N VAL A 80 12.37 11.38 6.87
CA VAL A 80 13.08 10.56 5.86
C VAL A 80 12.39 10.62 4.50
N GLN A 81 11.06 10.59 4.49
CA GLN A 81 10.26 10.66 3.27
C GLN A 81 10.49 11.97 2.49
N TRP A 82 10.57 13.10 3.19
CA TRP A 82 10.84 14.40 2.58
C TRP A 82 12.31 14.61 2.20
N ILE A 83 13.25 14.06 2.99
CA ILE A 83 14.69 14.15 2.72
C ILE A 83 15.05 13.50 1.38
N THR A 84 14.46 12.34 1.06
CA THR A 84 14.74 11.68 -0.23
C THR A 84 14.33 12.55 -1.41
N GLY A 85 13.11 13.12 -1.39
CA GLY A 85 12.63 14.03 -2.42
C GLY A 85 13.46 15.30 -2.54
N ALA A 86 13.75 15.95 -1.40
CA ALA A 86 14.60 17.14 -1.36
C ALA A 86 16.01 16.85 -1.86
N GLY A 87 16.58 15.69 -1.53
CA GLY A 87 17.91 15.26 -1.98
C GLY A 87 18.01 15.15 -3.50
N ILE A 88 16.97 14.65 -4.17
CA ILE A 88 16.91 14.58 -5.64
C ILE A 88 16.88 15.99 -6.24
N ILE A 89 16.07 16.90 -5.68
CA ILE A 89 16.00 18.29 -6.13
C ILE A 89 17.36 18.99 -5.97
N ILE A 90 17.99 18.82 -4.81
CA ILE A 90 19.34 19.36 -4.56
C ILE A 90 20.32 18.82 -5.58
N LEU A 91 20.28 17.53 -5.89
CA LEU A 91 21.16 16.92 -6.88
C LEU A 91 21.02 17.58 -8.26
N PHE A 92 19.79 17.88 -8.70
CA PHE A 92 19.57 18.63 -9.94
C PHE A 92 20.18 20.03 -9.86
N VAL A 93 19.94 20.78 -8.78
CA VAL A 93 20.49 22.12 -8.60
C VAL A 93 22.02 22.11 -8.63
N LEU A 94 22.65 21.14 -7.97
CA LEU A 94 24.11 20.96 -7.99
C LEU A 94 24.60 20.61 -9.40
N GLY A 95 23.86 19.81 -10.16
CA GLY A 95 24.13 19.50 -11.56
C GLY A 95 24.20 20.73 -12.44
N PHE A 96 23.22 21.62 -12.32
CA PHE A 96 23.21 22.90 -13.04
C PHE A 96 24.31 23.84 -12.57
N TYR A 97 24.62 23.85 -11.27
CA TYR A 97 25.60 24.76 -10.69
C TYR A 97 27.06 24.37 -10.99
N TYR A 98 27.42 23.10 -10.80
CA TYR A 98 28.79 22.61 -10.98
C TYR A 98 29.07 22.06 -12.38
N GLY A 99 28.14 21.27 -12.94
CA GLY A 99 28.29 20.64 -14.26
C GLY A 99 27.74 21.47 -15.43
N GLY A 100 27.09 22.61 -15.14
CA GLY A 100 26.49 23.49 -16.13
C GLY A 100 25.17 22.96 -16.73
N ALA A 101 24.63 23.71 -17.70
CA ALA A 101 23.31 23.42 -18.27
C ALA A 101 23.19 22.05 -18.92
N LYS A 102 24.28 21.54 -19.52
CA LYS A 102 24.30 20.21 -20.15
C LYS A 102 24.16 19.10 -19.11
N ALA A 103 25.00 19.10 -18.06
CA ALA A 103 24.96 18.10 -17.01
C ALA A 103 23.60 18.09 -16.28
N GLY A 104 23.09 19.28 -15.91
CA GLY A 104 21.77 19.39 -15.27
C GLY A 104 20.63 18.84 -16.15
N THR A 105 20.66 19.13 -17.45
CA THR A 105 19.67 18.59 -18.40
C THR A 105 19.80 17.07 -18.57
N ASP A 106 21.03 16.56 -18.63
CA ASP A 106 21.31 15.12 -18.73
C ASP A 106 20.82 14.39 -17.46
N MET A 107 20.99 14.97 -16.28
CA MET A 107 20.50 14.40 -15.01
C MET A 107 18.97 14.30 -15.00
N ILE A 108 18.25 15.35 -15.38
CA ILE A 108 16.78 15.32 -15.49
C ILE A 108 16.36 14.25 -16.51
N THR A 109 17.04 14.19 -17.66
CA THR A 109 16.72 13.24 -18.72
C THR A 109 16.89 11.81 -18.25
N TRP A 110 18.02 11.48 -17.61
CA TRP A 110 18.25 10.15 -17.04
C TRP A 110 17.29 9.80 -15.92
N TRP A 111 16.95 10.76 -15.05
CA TRP A 111 15.94 10.58 -14.02
C TRP A 111 14.59 10.15 -14.61
N VAL A 112 14.10 10.93 -15.58
CA VAL A 112 12.80 10.70 -16.23
C VAL A 112 12.80 9.36 -16.97
N ILE A 113 13.85 9.07 -17.74
CA ILE A 113 13.95 7.83 -18.53
C ILE A 113 13.98 6.61 -17.61
N ILE A 114 14.88 6.57 -16.62
CA ILE A 114 15.07 5.36 -15.80
C ILE A 114 13.85 5.10 -14.93
N THR A 115 13.33 6.12 -14.23
CA THR A 115 12.16 5.96 -13.36
C THR A 115 10.91 5.63 -14.16
N GLY A 116 10.69 6.32 -15.29
CA GLY A 116 9.57 6.07 -16.19
C GLY A 116 9.61 4.67 -16.79
N LEU A 117 10.74 4.26 -17.37
CA LEU A 117 10.87 2.94 -18.01
C LEU A 117 10.68 1.79 -17.03
N LEU A 118 11.29 1.84 -15.84
CA LEU A 118 11.16 0.76 -14.86
C LEU A 118 9.75 0.68 -14.25
N ALA A 119 9.11 1.83 -14.00
CA ALA A 119 7.71 1.86 -13.59
C ALA A 119 6.76 1.35 -14.69
N GLY A 120 7.01 1.73 -15.95
CA GLY A 120 6.31 1.21 -17.13
C GLY A 120 6.48 -0.30 -17.28
N LEU A 121 7.69 -0.81 -17.09
CA LEU A 121 7.99 -2.25 -17.11
C LEU A 121 7.25 -2.99 -15.99
N GLY A 122 7.19 -2.41 -14.78
CA GLY A 122 6.38 -2.95 -13.69
C GLY A 122 4.89 -3.07 -14.06
N ALA A 123 4.31 -2.01 -14.64
CA ALA A 123 2.93 -2.05 -15.13
C ALA A 123 2.74 -3.08 -16.26
N LEU A 124 3.72 -3.22 -17.15
CA LEU A 124 3.70 -4.22 -18.22
C LEU A 124 3.73 -5.65 -17.68
N LEU A 125 4.53 -5.93 -16.65
CA LEU A 125 4.56 -7.23 -15.96
C LEU A 125 3.22 -7.58 -15.28
N ALA A 126 2.48 -6.56 -14.83
CA ALA A 126 1.12 -6.73 -14.33
C ALA A 126 0.08 -7.00 -15.44
N MET A 127 0.47 -7.02 -16.72
CA MET A 127 -0.41 -7.07 -17.88
C MET A 127 -1.47 -5.95 -17.84
N ALA A 128 -1.03 -4.75 -17.47
CA ALA A 128 -1.88 -3.58 -17.37
C ALA A 128 -2.45 -3.13 -18.72
N HIS A 129 -3.46 -2.27 -18.67
CA HIS A 129 -3.95 -1.57 -19.86
C HIS A 129 -2.88 -0.63 -20.45
N PRO A 130 -2.81 -0.40 -21.77
CA PRO A 130 -1.82 0.52 -22.36
C PRO A 130 -1.85 1.93 -21.76
N LEU A 131 -3.05 2.47 -21.45
CA LEU A 131 -3.18 3.75 -20.75
C LEU A 131 -2.55 3.73 -19.36
N THR A 132 -2.64 2.60 -18.65
CA THR A 132 -2.03 2.40 -17.34
C THR A 132 -0.51 2.43 -17.44
N ILE A 133 0.07 1.75 -18.45
CA ILE A 133 1.51 1.75 -18.71
C ILE A 133 1.98 3.18 -19.03
N LEU A 134 1.24 3.91 -19.88
CA LEU A 134 1.57 5.30 -20.18
C LEU A 134 1.51 6.17 -18.91
N SER A 135 0.45 6.00 -18.11
CA SER A 135 0.30 6.76 -16.87
C SER A 135 1.40 6.47 -15.85
N SER A 136 1.90 5.23 -15.75
CA SER A 136 3.00 4.91 -14.85
C SER A 136 4.32 5.54 -15.31
N ILE A 137 4.60 5.52 -16.62
CA ILE A 137 5.80 6.15 -17.20
C ILE A 137 5.80 7.65 -16.92
N LEU A 138 4.66 8.32 -17.08
CA LEU A 138 4.54 9.77 -16.88
C LEU A 138 4.50 10.16 -15.40
N ALA A 139 3.86 9.35 -14.56
CA ALA A 139 3.72 9.65 -13.14
C ALA A 139 5.00 9.38 -12.36
N ALA A 140 5.77 8.34 -12.72
CA ALA A 140 6.91 7.89 -11.92
C ALA A 140 7.96 8.97 -11.63
N PRO A 141 8.46 9.75 -12.61
CA PRO A 141 9.49 10.76 -12.34
C PRO A 141 9.07 11.86 -11.36
N LEU A 142 7.77 12.18 -11.32
CA LEU A 142 7.20 13.20 -10.44
C LEU A 142 6.88 12.65 -9.06
N THR A 143 6.27 11.46 -9.04
CA THR A 143 5.82 10.80 -7.81
C THR A 143 6.96 10.26 -6.97
N THR A 144 8.09 9.88 -7.56
CA THR A 144 9.28 9.46 -6.81
C THR A 144 9.95 10.60 -6.04
N ILE A 145 9.72 11.86 -6.43
CA ILE A 145 10.19 13.05 -5.69
C ILE A 145 9.19 13.42 -4.58
N HIS A 146 7.92 13.08 -4.73
CA HIS A 146 6.86 13.48 -3.81
C HIS A 146 6.41 12.33 -2.89
N PRO A 147 6.67 12.38 -1.58
CA PRO A 147 6.49 11.23 -0.70
C PRO A 147 5.04 10.76 -0.52
N LEU A 148 4.05 11.62 -0.77
CA LEU A 148 2.64 11.30 -0.52
C LEU A 148 1.95 10.58 -1.69
N ILE A 149 2.53 10.60 -2.89
CA ILE A 149 1.89 10.04 -4.08
C ILE A 149 2.86 9.04 -4.68
N ALA A 150 2.48 7.76 -4.73
CA ALA A 150 3.28 6.74 -5.41
C ALA A 150 2.77 6.53 -6.84
N ALA A 151 3.69 6.25 -7.76
CA ALA A 151 3.40 5.99 -9.17
C ALA A 151 2.30 4.92 -9.36
N GLY A 152 2.33 3.88 -8.51
CA GLY A 152 1.36 2.80 -8.51
C GLY A 152 -0.06 3.23 -8.14
N TRP A 153 -0.26 4.27 -7.32
CA TRP A 153 -1.61 4.78 -7.05
C TRP A 153 -2.21 5.45 -8.27
N VAL A 154 -1.40 6.22 -9.01
CA VAL A 154 -1.83 6.86 -10.26
C VAL A 154 -2.17 5.80 -11.30
N SER A 155 -1.26 4.85 -11.55
CA SER A 155 -1.49 3.79 -12.53
C SER A 155 -2.61 2.83 -12.10
N GLY A 156 -2.72 2.50 -10.82
CA GLY A 156 -3.81 1.68 -10.27
C GLY A 156 -5.18 2.32 -10.45
N LEU A 157 -5.30 3.64 -10.25
CA LEU A 157 -6.53 4.37 -10.55
C LEU A 157 -6.85 4.33 -12.04
N VAL A 158 -5.87 4.61 -12.91
CA VAL A 158 -6.06 4.54 -14.37
C VAL A 158 -6.47 3.13 -14.81
N GLU A 159 -5.91 2.07 -14.20
CA GLU A 159 -6.31 0.69 -14.46
C GLU A 159 -7.74 0.43 -14.01
N ALA A 160 -8.13 0.91 -12.81
CA ALA A 160 -9.48 0.76 -12.29
C ALA A 160 -10.52 1.45 -13.19
N PHE A 161 -10.20 2.62 -13.75
CA PHE A 161 -11.07 3.33 -14.69
C PHE A 161 -11.08 2.67 -16.08
N SER A 162 -9.92 2.24 -16.59
CA SER A 162 -9.78 1.62 -17.92
C SER A 162 -10.37 0.21 -17.97
N ARG A 163 -10.18 -0.58 -16.89
CA ARG A 163 -10.70 -1.94 -16.73
C ARG A 163 -11.56 -2.05 -15.48
N LYS A 164 -12.72 -1.39 -15.52
CA LYS A 164 -13.69 -1.38 -14.40
C LYS A 164 -13.92 -2.78 -13.82
N PRO A 165 -13.62 -3.00 -12.52
CA PRO A 165 -13.95 -4.23 -11.82
C PRO A 165 -15.47 -4.37 -11.68
N LYS A 166 -15.97 -5.61 -11.73
CA LYS A 166 -17.40 -5.94 -11.62
C LYS A 166 -17.65 -6.64 -10.28
N VAL A 167 -18.92 -6.69 -9.85
CA VAL A 167 -19.33 -7.41 -8.62
C VAL A 167 -18.86 -8.86 -8.62
N LYS A 168 -19.00 -9.56 -9.75
CA LYS A 168 -18.49 -10.93 -9.90
C LYS A 168 -16.99 -11.08 -9.62
N ASP A 169 -16.19 -10.05 -9.91
CA ASP A 169 -14.75 -10.08 -9.68
C ASP A 169 -14.46 -9.96 -8.18
N LEU A 170 -15.33 -9.32 -7.39
CA LEU A 170 -15.26 -9.28 -5.93
C LEU A 170 -15.75 -10.60 -5.31
N GLU A 171 -16.81 -11.20 -5.85
CA GLU A 171 -17.33 -12.49 -5.38
C GLU A 171 -16.33 -13.63 -5.60
N SER A 172 -15.60 -13.62 -6.72
CA SER A 172 -14.58 -14.64 -7.01
C SER A 172 -13.21 -14.39 -6.35
N LEU A 173 -13.03 -13.27 -5.63
CA LEU A 173 -11.76 -12.92 -4.98
C LEU A 173 -11.19 -14.04 -4.10
N PRO A 174 -11.95 -14.67 -3.18
CA PRO A 174 -11.40 -15.67 -2.26
C PRO A 174 -10.80 -16.88 -2.98
N GLU A 175 -11.33 -17.22 -4.16
CA GLU A 175 -10.82 -18.32 -4.99
C GLU A 175 -9.64 -17.87 -5.86
N ASP A 176 -9.74 -16.68 -6.46
CA ASP A 176 -8.73 -16.16 -7.39
C ASP A 176 -7.38 -15.85 -6.71
N ILE A 177 -7.38 -15.49 -5.42
CA ILE A 177 -6.14 -15.22 -4.67
C ILE A 177 -5.34 -16.48 -4.33
N LEU A 178 -5.92 -17.68 -4.48
CA LEU A 178 -5.26 -18.95 -4.17
C LEU A 178 -4.33 -19.42 -5.30
N SER A 179 -4.33 -18.74 -6.46
CA SER A 179 -3.48 -19.11 -7.58
C SER A 179 -2.86 -17.88 -8.26
N ILE A 180 -1.62 -18.02 -8.73
CA ILE A 180 -0.91 -16.97 -9.48
C ILE A 180 -1.72 -16.56 -10.71
N ARG A 181 -2.28 -17.53 -11.44
CA ARG A 181 -3.10 -17.27 -12.63
C ARG A 181 -4.39 -16.52 -12.28
N GLY A 182 -5.05 -16.87 -11.17
CA GLY A 182 -6.23 -16.17 -10.66
C GLY A 182 -5.91 -14.70 -10.33
N PHE A 183 -4.78 -14.46 -9.67
CA PHE A 183 -4.32 -13.12 -9.30
C PHE A 183 -4.09 -12.20 -10.51
N TRP A 184 -3.60 -12.72 -11.64
CA TRP A 184 -3.51 -11.94 -12.89
C TRP A 184 -4.83 -11.88 -13.66
N ARG A 185 -5.72 -12.87 -13.54
CA ARG A 185 -6.98 -12.92 -14.29
C ARG A 185 -8.04 -12.00 -13.72
N ASN A 186 -8.17 -11.96 -12.40
CA ASN A 186 -9.15 -11.15 -11.70
C ASN A 186 -8.78 -9.66 -11.78
N LYS A 187 -9.76 -8.82 -12.09
CA LYS A 187 -9.52 -7.39 -12.32
C LYS A 187 -9.14 -6.64 -11.05
N VAL A 188 -9.68 -7.04 -9.91
CA VAL A 188 -9.43 -6.39 -8.62
C VAL A 188 -8.00 -6.68 -8.17
N THR A 189 -7.59 -7.94 -8.19
CA THR A 189 -6.22 -8.34 -7.86
C THR A 189 -5.21 -7.80 -8.87
N ARG A 190 -5.59 -7.68 -10.16
CA ARG A 190 -4.74 -7.04 -11.17
C ARG A 190 -4.46 -5.58 -10.87
N ILE A 191 -5.43 -4.81 -10.38
CA ILE A 191 -5.18 -3.42 -9.95
C ILE A 191 -4.11 -3.42 -8.84
N LEU A 192 -4.18 -4.35 -7.88
CA LEU A 192 -3.18 -4.48 -6.82
C LEU A 192 -1.79 -4.84 -7.38
N LEU A 193 -1.71 -5.73 -8.37
CA LEU A 193 -0.45 -6.04 -9.08
C LEU A 193 0.13 -4.81 -9.77
N VAL A 194 -0.71 -4.05 -10.47
CA VAL A 194 -0.30 -2.81 -11.14
C VAL A 194 0.30 -1.85 -10.12
N VAL A 195 -0.39 -1.60 -9.00
CA VAL A 195 0.10 -0.72 -7.94
C VAL A 195 1.45 -1.21 -7.41
N ALA A 196 1.53 -2.50 -7.06
CA ALA A 196 2.72 -3.09 -6.47
C ALA A 196 3.93 -3.06 -7.42
N PHE A 197 3.81 -3.58 -8.64
CA PHE A 197 4.93 -3.62 -9.58
C PHE A 197 5.32 -2.25 -10.10
N THR A 198 4.37 -1.33 -10.28
CA THR A 198 4.70 0.05 -10.65
C THR A 198 5.52 0.72 -9.54
N ASN A 199 5.14 0.53 -8.27
CA ASN A 199 5.88 1.09 -7.13
C ASN A 199 7.28 0.46 -6.99
N ILE A 200 7.40 -0.86 -7.16
CA ILE A 200 8.70 -1.55 -7.15
C ILE A 200 9.57 -1.03 -8.29
N GLY A 201 9.03 -0.91 -9.51
CA GLY A 201 9.74 -0.36 -10.66
C GLY A 201 10.22 1.07 -10.43
N ALA A 202 9.34 1.94 -9.90
CA ALA A 202 9.69 3.32 -9.59
C ALA A 202 10.76 3.43 -8.48
N ALA A 203 10.69 2.58 -7.45
CA ALA A 203 11.67 2.53 -6.38
C ALA A 203 13.06 2.08 -6.90
N ILE A 204 13.11 0.98 -7.66
CA ILE A 204 14.34 0.51 -8.31
C ILE A 204 14.88 1.59 -9.25
N GLY A 205 14.01 2.23 -10.04
CA GLY A 205 14.41 3.29 -10.94
C GLY A 205 15.03 4.48 -10.23
N SER A 206 14.48 4.87 -9.08
CA SER A 206 15.06 5.95 -8.26
C SER A 206 16.43 5.54 -7.71
N MET A 207 16.56 4.30 -7.21
CA MET A 207 17.83 3.77 -6.70
C MET A 207 18.92 3.66 -7.76
N VAL A 208 18.56 3.35 -9.02
CA VAL A 208 19.50 3.25 -10.15
C VAL A 208 19.85 4.62 -10.73
N ALA A 209 18.88 5.53 -10.80
CA ALA A 209 19.08 6.86 -11.37
C ALA A 209 20.00 7.74 -10.51
N ILE A 210 19.91 7.66 -9.17
CA ILE A 210 20.73 8.48 -8.27
C ILE A 210 22.24 8.31 -8.51
N PRO A 211 22.83 7.08 -8.51
CA PRO A 211 24.25 6.89 -8.80
C PRO A 211 24.66 7.35 -10.19
N ILE A 212 23.79 7.23 -11.20
CA ILE A 212 24.07 7.68 -12.57
C ILE A 212 24.14 9.19 -12.61
N MET A 213 23.19 9.88 -11.99
CA MET A 213 23.20 11.33 -11.88
C MET A 213 24.45 11.83 -11.13
N ILE A 214 24.85 11.19 -10.04
CA ILE A 214 26.05 11.58 -9.29
C ILE A 214 27.32 11.51 -10.16
N LYS A 215 27.41 10.58 -11.12
CA LYS A 215 28.54 10.49 -12.06
C LYS A 215 28.57 11.63 -13.11
N LEU A 216 27.48 12.38 -13.23
CA LEU A 216 27.34 13.51 -14.16
C LEU A 216 27.66 14.86 -13.50
N LEU A 217 27.83 14.88 -12.16
CA LEU A 217 28.40 16.00 -11.41
C LEU A 217 29.92 16.08 -11.66
#